data_AF-A0A7S1ZCI2-F1
#
_entry.id   AF-A0A7S1ZCI2-F1
#
_cell.length_a   1.000
_cell.length_b   1.000
_cell.length_c   1.000
_cell.angle_alpha   90.00
_cell.angle_beta   90.00
_cell.angle_gamma   90.00
#
_symmetry.space_group_name_H-M   'P 1'
#
loop_
_entity.id
_entity.type
_entity.pdbx_description
1 polymer ?
#
loop_
_entity_poly.entity_id
_entity_poly.type
_entity_poly.pdbx_seq_one_letter_code
_entity_poly.pdbx_strand_id
1 'polypeptide(L)'
;GGGGGHKVFCKDLPRAIAEAEAAIDERPLDSFRYKSCGSAGLGLGEAQEVRGEILEEESALHLCFEAGWAKASPEKLKFIISALKTFPLSTEAWEMLAAHFRYDLPEDRQDLDMAQRMYDNVIKCTRRLNPTWQEDRHERLEWESMYTRPYLLALFERAMFLHQKGDLSGAIHEAKLFLKWYPSDDHGMRQELCVWMLEAGDVEGCLNRFRQLNVSGDTSMAYTYVLLQFQRWERGDVTEEDVQQALSVALRSNMYVPDLLLADDFKGEKFDYLHCDGPKAANSYVQDGHRLWRKYPTAMKWLEKQKYLGGRVPGELELISLLRNERKVFIHCASERLEGGPSKLGTMPVTQARDKCFGCGFYWPPELNRQHEVGGPIYLHMQDSDEDDFDERGSGRWWKTSYDEVREVPFWMILTEYPDEEE
;
A
#
# COMPACT_ATOMS: atom_id res chain seq x y z
N GLY A 1 -13.48 -16.30 33.80
CA GLY A 1 -14.53 -15.36 34.25
C GLY A 1 -14.09 -13.91 34.16
N GLY A 2 -13.85 -13.37 32.96
CA GLY A 2 -13.30 -12.02 32.76
C GLY A 2 -14.29 -10.94 32.29
N GLY A 3 -15.59 -11.27 32.11
CA GLY A 3 -16.54 -10.36 31.45
C GLY A 3 -17.03 -9.17 32.29
N GLY A 4 -16.89 -9.22 33.62
CA GLY A 4 -17.38 -8.17 34.53
C GLY A 4 -16.50 -6.92 34.56
N GLY A 5 -15.17 -7.09 34.60
CA GLY A 5 -14.22 -5.98 34.70
C GLY A 5 -14.15 -5.12 33.44
N HIS A 6 -14.25 -5.75 32.27
CA HIS A 6 -14.25 -5.05 30.98
C HIS A 6 -15.47 -4.10 30.84
N LYS A 7 -16.66 -4.54 31.25
CA LYS A 7 -17.88 -3.72 31.14
C LYS A 7 -17.88 -2.52 32.09
N VAL A 8 -17.23 -2.61 33.24
CA VAL A 8 -17.16 -1.50 34.22
C VAL A 8 -16.13 -0.47 33.77
N PHE A 9 -14.93 -0.90 33.38
CA PHE A 9 -13.88 0.02 32.92
C PHE A 9 -14.29 0.81 31.66
N CYS A 10 -14.99 0.16 30.72
CA CYS A 10 -15.50 0.86 29.53
C CYS A 10 -16.54 1.94 29.84
N LYS A 11 -17.22 1.91 31.01
CA LYS A 11 -18.19 2.95 31.38
C LYS A 11 -17.52 4.24 31.86
N ASP A 12 -16.37 4.13 32.51
CA ASP A 12 -15.63 5.28 33.04
C ASP A 12 -14.67 5.88 32.00
N LEU A 13 -14.36 5.14 30.92
CA LEU A 13 -13.42 5.55 29.88
C LEU A 13 -13.77 6.91 29.24
N PRO A 14 -15.02 7.20 28.82
CA PRO A 14 -15.36 8.49 28.23
C PRO A 14 -15.13 9.67 29.19
N ARG A 15 -15.40 9.49 30.49
CA ARG A 15 -15.14 10.53 31.50
C ARG A 15 -13.64 10.78 31.65
N ALA A 16 -12.84 9.71 31.74
CA ALA A 16 -11.39 9.83 31.86
C ALA A 16 -10.75 10.51 30.63
N ILE A 17 -11.26 10.23 29.43
CA ILE A 17 -10.85 10.91 28.20
C ILE A 17 -11.18 12.40 28.28
N ALA A 18 -12.43 12.75 28.63
CA ALA A 18 -12.84 14.15 28.73
C ALA A 18 -12.04 14.94 29.79
N GLU A 19 -11.74 14.32 30.94
CA GLU A 19 -10.87 14.90 31.97
C GLU A 19 -9.44 15.16 31.44
N ALA A 20 -8.87 14.20 30.70
CA ALA A 20 -7.55 14.35 30.10
C ALA A 20 -7.53 15.43 29.00
N GLU A 21 -8.56 15.51 28.17
CA GLU A 21 -8.70 16.53 27.12
C GLU A 21 -8.81 17.94 27.71
N ALA A 22 -9.62 18.13 28.75
CA ALA A 22 -9.72 19.41 29.44
C ALA A 22 -8.34 19.83 29.98
N ALA A 23 -7.58 18.88 30.53
CA ALA A 23 -6.23 19.14 31.02
C ALA A 23 -5.20 19.50 29.94
N ILE A 24 -5.44 19.18 28.66
CA ILE A 24 -4.60 19.63 27.52
C ILE A 24 -4.62 21.16 27.43
N ASP A 25 -5.74 21.82 27.71
CA ASP A 25 -5.85 23.28 27.58
C ASP A 25 -5.61 24.03 28.89
N GLU A 26 -6.09 23.46 30.01
CA GLU A 26 -6.12 24.15 31.30
C GLU A 26 -4.78 24.22 32.03
N ARG A 27 -3.90 23.22 31.85
CA ARG A 27 -2.63 23.14 32.59
C ARG A 27 -1.51 23.83 31.81
N PRO A 28 -0.92 24.94 32.27
CA PRO A 28 0.17 25.60 31.54
C PRO A 28 1.43 24.73 31.54
N LEU A 29 2.29 24.87 30.51
CA LEU A 29 3.48 24.02 30.34
C LEU A 29 4.45 24.11 31.53
N ASP A 30 4.61 25.30 32.09
CA ASP A 30 5.45 25.54 33.27
C ASP A 30 4.95 24.84 34.56
N SER A 31 3.73 24.26 34.55
CA SER A 31 3.19 23.49 35.67
C SER A 31 3.67 22.03 35.74
N PHE A 32 4.41 21.56 34.75
CA PHE A 32 5.01 20.21 34.75
C PHE A 32 6.35 20.20 35.48
N ARG A 33 6.77 19.05 36.02
CA ARG A 33 8.07 18.92 36.69
C ARG A 33 9.15 18.71 35.64
N TYR A 34 10.21 19.50 35.78
CA TYR A 34 11.36 19.46 34.89
C TYR A 34 12.59 18.95 35.61
N LYS A 35 13.48 18.29 34.87
CA LYS A 35 14.86 18.01 35.30
C LYS A 35 15.79 19.04 34.65
N SER A 36 16.70 19.63 35.43
CA SER A 36 17.71 20.51 34.85
C SER A 36 18.70 19.66 34.02
N CYS A 37 18.61 19.74 32.69
CA CYS A 37 19.57 19.10 31.81
C CYS A 37 20.93 19.81 31.93
N GLY A 38 21.79 19.34 32.83
CA GLY A 38 23.22 19.59 32.75
C GLY A 38 23.80 18.70 31.64
N SER A 39 24.20 19.31 30.53
CA SER A 39 24.80 18.70 29.34
C SER A 39 25.56 17.37 29.57
N ALA A 40 25.08 16.27 28.99
CA ALA A 40 25.93 15.13 28.56
C ALA A 40 25.17 14.14 27.65
N GLY A 41 25.39 14.29 26.34
CA GLY A 41 25.63 13.20 25.39
C GLY A 41 24.67 12.02 25.34
N LEU A 42 23.63 12.15 24.50
CA LEU A 42 23.07 11.15 23.57
C LEU A 42 22.02 11.93 22.76
N GLY A 43 22.04 11.86 21.42
CA GLY A 43 21.31 12.78 20.53
C GLY A 43 19.88 13.11 21.00
N LEU A 44 19.72 14.31 21.57
CA LEU A 44 18.43 14.84 22.00
C LEU A 44 17.88 15.65 20.82
N GLY A 45 16.62 15.41 20.43
CA GLY A 45 16.00 16.19 19.37
C GLY A 45 15.82 17.66 19.77
N GLU A 46 15.75 18.56 18.79
CA GLU A 46 15.51 20.01 18.97
C GLU A 46 14.35 20.33 19.93
N ALA A 47 13.36 19.43 20.00
CA ALA A 47 12.23 19.46 20.93
C ALA A 47 12.63 19.54 22.42
N GLN A 48 13.69 18.84 22.83
CA GLN A 48 14.15 18.80 24.23
C GLN A 48 15.00 20.03 24.60
N GLU A 49 15.72 20.63 23.65
CA GLU A 49 16.54 21.82 23.92
C GLU A 49 15.70 23.05 24.27
N VAL A 50 14.48 23.16 23.73
CA VAL A 50 13.59 24.31 23.94
C VAL A 50 12.78 24.18 25.24
N ARG A 51 12.52 22.96 25.76
CA ARG A 51 11.62 22.76 26.92
C ARG A 51 12.21 21.98 28.11
N GLY A 52 13.38 21.35 27.98
CA GLY A 52 13.96 20.48 29.01
C GLY A 52 13.30 19.10 29.11
N GLU A 53 13.89 18.18 29.90
CA GLU A 53 13.31 16.86 30.21
C GLU A 53 12.11 17.00 31.17
N ILE A 54 10.89 16.72 30.68
CA ILE A 54 9.67 16.70 31.52
C ILE A 54 9.58 15.34 32.22
N LEU A 55 9.67 15.32 33.55
CA LEU A 55 9.68 14.08 34.34
C LEU A 55 8.35 13.32 34.28
N GLU A 56 7.22 14.03 34.20
CA GLU A 56 5.92 13.39 33.97
C GLU A 56 5.82 12.73 32.60
N GLU A 57 6.48 13.27 31.57
CA GLU A 57 6.52 12.70 30.23
C GLU A 57 7.23 11.34 30.25
N GLU A 58 8.40 11.25 30.89
CA GLU A 58 9.11 9.98 31.10
C GLU A 58 8.28 8.95 31.87
N SER A 59 7.58 9.40 32.93
CA SER A 59 6.72 8.55 33.74
C SER A 59 5.52 8.02 32.94
N ALA A 60 4.91 8.89 32.12
CA ALA A 60 3.82 8.51 31.24
C ALA A 60 4.29 7.57 30.11
N LEU A 61 5.48 7.79 29.57
CA LEU A 61 6.09 6.90 28.58
C LEU A 61 6.32 5.50 29.15
N HIS A 62 6.82 5.38 30.38
CA HIS A 62 6.95 4.07 31.03
C HIS A 62 5.61 3.34 31.13
N LEU A 63 4.53 4.05 31.48
CA LEU A 63 3.18 3.49 31.48
C LEU A 63 2.72 3.08 30.06
N CYS A 64 3.10 3.81 29.01
CA CYS A 64 2.82 3.43 27.63
C CYS A 64 3.57 2.16 27.22
N PHE A 65 4.83 2.00 27.65
CA PHE A 65 5.55 0.74 27.47
C PHE A 65 4.82 -0.43 28.13
N GLU A 66 4.42 -0.30 29.41
CA GLU A 66 3.62 -1.32 30.10
C GLU A 66 2.30 -1.62 29.37
N ALA A 67 1.64 -0.60 28.81
CA ALA A 67 0.45 -0.78 27.99
C ALA A 67 0.73 -1.62 26.72
N GLY A 68 1.88 -1.44 26.08
CA GLY A 68 2.28 -2.19 24.88
C GLY A 68 2.53 -3.68 25.17
N TRP A 69 2.96 -4.03 26.38
CA TRP A 69 3.17 -5.42 26.81
C TRP A 69 1.90 -6.09 27.35
N ALA A 70 0.85 -5.33 27.65
CA ALA A 70 -0.38 -5.85 28.20
C ALA A 70 -1.15 -6.72 27.19
N LYS A 71 -1.41 -7.98 27.54
CA LYS A 71 -2.10 -8.95 26.67
C LYS A 71 -3.61 -8.73 26.59
N ALA A 72 -4.19 -8.01 27.54
CA ALA A 72 -5.64 -7.81 27.63
C ALA A 72 -6.00 -6.32 27.49
N SER A 73 -6.97 -6.02 26.62
CA SER A 73 -7.39 -4.64 26.32
C SER A 73 -7.77 -3.82 27.57
N PRO A 74 -8.48 -4.36 28.59
CA PRO A 74 -8.78 -3.59 29.80
C PRO A 74 -7.55 -3.19 30.63
N GLU A 75 -6.48 -3.99 30.60
CA GLU A 75 -5.23 -3.68 31.30
C GLU A 75 -4.43 -2.65 30.52
N LYS A 76 -4.30 -2.84 29.20
CA LYS A 76 -3.73 -1.86 28.26
C LYS A 76 -4.35 -0.47 28.46
N LEU A 77 -5.69 -0.37 28.46
CA LEU A 77 -6.38 0.90 28.65
C LEU A 77 -6.17 1.51 30.04
N LYS A 78 -6.00 0.72 31.11
CA LYS A 78 -5.69 1.27 32.43
C LYS A 78 -4.34 1.96 32.44
N PHE A 79 -3.34 1.37 31.80
CA PHE A 79 -2.02 1.97 31.67
C PHE A 79 -2.06 3.24 30.83
N ILE A 80 -2.75 3.21 29.68
CA ILE A 80 -2.95 4.40 28.81
C ILE A 80 -3.62 5.54 29.59
N ILE A 81 -4.73 5.28 30.28
CA ILE A 81 -5.42 6.31 31.07
C ILE A 81 -4.56 6.79 32.26
N SER A 82 -3.75 5.91 32.86
CA SER A 82 -2.82 6.32 33.91
C SER A 82 -1.71 7.21 33.36
N ALA A 83 -1.24 6.96 32.13
CA ALA A 83 -0.28 7.79 31.43
C ALA A 83 -0.88 9.20 31.18
N LEU A 84 -2.11 9.28 30.66
CA LEU A 84 -2.81 10.56 30.45
C LEU A 84 -3.09 11.33 31.75
N LYS A 85 -3.38 10.64 32.86
CA LYS A 85 -3.52 11.28 34.18
C LYS A 85 -2.19 11.83 34.70
N THR A 86 -1.09 11.13 34.42
CA THR A 86 0.26 11.53 34.82
C THR A 86 0.72 12.72 33.99
N PHE A 87 0.55 12.62 32.66
CA PHE A 87 0.93 13.63 31.69
C PHE A 87 -0.14 13.73 30.59
N PRO A 88 -1.07 14.69 30.70
CA PRO A 88 -2.16 14.86 29.73
C PRO A 88 -1.68 15.18 28.30
N LEU A 89 -0.43 15.62 28.15
CA LEU A 89 0.19 15.90 26.85
C LEU A 89 0.94 14.69 26.27
N SER A 90 0.80 13.49 26.86
CA SER A 90 1.46 12.27 26.37
C SER A 90 0.92 11.89 24.98
N THR A 91 1.70 12.20 23.95
CA THR A 91 1.37 11.91 22.54
C THR A 91 1.26 10.41 22.29
N GLU A 92 2.14 9.61 22.89
CA GLU A 92 2.11 8.15 22.85
C GLU A 92 0.80 7.60 23.43
N ALA A 93 0.38 8.09 24.62
CA ALA A 93 -0.85 7.59 25.24
C ALA A 93 -2.10 7.93 24.41
N TRP A 94 -2.15 9.13 23.80
CA TRP A 94 -3.24 9.50 22.88
C TRP A 94 -3.22 8.65 21.60
N GLU A 95 -2.04 8.38 21.04
CA GLU A 95 -1.87 7.51 19.86
C GLU A 95 -2.35 6.09 20.17
N MET A 96 -1.89 5.48 21.26
CA MET A 96 -2.29 4.13 21.65
C MET A 96 -3.80 4.02 21.90
N LEU A 97 -4.41 5.11 22.40
CA LEU A 97 -5.86 5.19 22.58
C LEU A 97 -6.59 5.29 21.23
N ALA A 98 -6.05 6.05 20.28
CA ALA A 98 -6.56 6.12 18.92
C ALA A 98 -6.51 4.75 18.22
N ALA A 99 -5.36 4.08 18.29
CA ALA A 99 -5.15 2.73 17.77
C ALA A 99 -6.09 1.72 18.43
N HIS A 100 -6.41 1.88 19.71
CA HIS A 100 -7.40 1.03 20.38
C HIS A 100 -8.78 1.12 19.71
N PHE A 101 -9.29 2.34 19.50
CA PHE A 101 -10.62 2.54 18.89
C PHE A 101 -10.67 2.11 17.43
N ARG A 102 -9.52 2.13 16.73
CA ARG A 102 -9.43 1.77 15.32
C ARG A 102 -9.13 0.30 15.05
N TYR A 103 -8.21 -0.32 15.80
CA TYR A 103 -7.63 -1.62 15.45
C TYR A 103 -7.87 -2.70 16.51
N ASP A 104 -7.85 -2.35 17.80
CA ASP A 104 -7.98 -3.36 18.87
C ASP A 104 -9.43 -3.84 19.07
N LEU A 105 -10.41 -3.01 18.72
CA LEU A 105 -11.82 -3.38 18.79
C LEU A 105 -12.21 -4.24 17.58
N PRO A 106 -13.11 -5.23 17.75
CA PRO A 106 -13.69 -5.94 16.61
C PRO A 106 -14.33 -4.96 15.62
N GLU A 107 -14.32 -5.32 14.33
CA GLU A 107 -14.76 -4.47 13.22
C GLU A 107 -16.15 -3.83 13.44
N ASP A 108 -17.10 -4.57 14.01
CA ASP A 108 -18.45 -4.09 14.34
C ASP A 108 -18.53 -3.10 15.52
N ARG A 109 -17.40 -2.87 16.20
CA ARG A 109 -17.25 -2.01 17.38
C ARG A 109 -16.16 -0.95 17.23
N GLN A 110 -15.47 -0.89 16.09
CA GLN A 110 -14.52 0.19 15.82
C GLN A 110 -15.23 1.55 15.84
N ASP A 111 -14.58 2.56 16.40
CA ASP A 111 -15.11 3.90 16.53
C ASP A 111 -14.14 4.90 15.86
N LEU A 112 -14.37 5.11 14.58
CA LEU A 112 -13.51 5.94 13.73
C LEU A 112 -13.56 7.42 14.13
N ASP A 113 -14.69 7.89 14.65
CA ASP A 113 -14.83 9.27 15.13
C ASP A 113 -14.02 9.48 16.41
N MET A 114 -14.09 8.53 17.34
CA MET A 114 -13.25 8.58 18.54
C MET A 114 -11.78 8.46 18.19
N ALA A 115 -11.39 7.52 17.32
CA ALA A 115 -10.01 7.36 16.87
C ALA A 115 -9.46 8.65 16.24
N GLN A 116 -10.20 9.28 15.32
CA GLN A 116 -9.80 10.56 14.73
C GLN A 116 -9.61 11.64 15.81
N ARG A 117 -10.56 11.76 16.75
CA ARG A 117 -10.47 12.73 17.84
C ARG A 117 -9.20 12.53 18.69
N MET A 118 -8.81 11.27 18.94
CA MET A 118 -7.58 10.97 19.68
C MET A 118 -6.33 11.35 18.89
N TYR A 119 -6.28 11.10 17.58
CA TYR A 119 -5.17 11.58 16.73
C TYR A 119 -5.11 13.12 16.65
N ASP A 120 -6.25 13.81 16.62
CA ASP A 120 -6.28 15.27 16.74
C ASP A 120 -5.69 15.74 18.08
N ASN A 121 -5.94 15.01 19.18
CA ASN A 121 -5.28 15.26 20.46
C ASN A 121 -3.77 15.00 20.41
N VAL A 122 -3.31 13.97 19.69
CA VAL A 122 -1.85 13.77 19.45
C VAL A 122 -1.26 15.01 18.79
N ILE A 123 -1.87 15.48 17.69
CA ILE A 123 -1.40 16.66 16.93
C ILE A 123 -1.41 17.92 17.81
N LYS A 124 -2.49 18.13 18.56
CA LYS A 124 -2.64 19.25 19.49
C LYS A 124 -1.57 19.22 20.58
N CYS A 125 -1.38 18.08 21.23
CA CYS A 125 -0.37 17.89 22.27
C CYS A 125 1.04 18.10 21.70
N THR A 126 1.34 17.53 20.54
CA THR A 126 2.65 17.71 19.89
C THR A 126 2.92 19.18 19.58
N ARG A 127 1.98 19.90 18.97
CA ARG A 127 2.17 21.33 18.64
C ARG A 127 2.29 22.19 19.89
N ARG A 128 1.60 21.82 20.97
CA ARG A 128 1.73 22.48 22.28
C ARG A 128 3.12 22.25 22.87
N LEU A 129 3.60 21.02 22.81
CA LEU A 129 4.91 20.62 23.30
C LEU A 129 6.07 21.10 22.41
N ASN A 130 5.79 21.42 21.15
CA ASN A 130 6.75 21.88 20.14
C ASN A 130 6.16 23.05 19.35
N PRO A 131 6.12 24.27 19.93
CA PRO A 131 5.43 25.41 19.30
C PRO A 131 5.99 25.83 17.93
N THR A 132 7.22 25.44 17.60
CA THR A 132 7.88 25.67 16.30
C THR A 132 7.44 24.71 15.21
N TRP A 133 6.71 23.63 15.54
CA TRP A 133 6.21 22.64 14.57
C TRP A 133 4.89 23.12 13.94
N GLN A 134 4.99 24.27 13.29
CA GLN A 134 3.91 24.87 12.49
C GLN A 134 4.05 24.45 11.03
N GLU A 135 2.99 24.61 10.24
CA GLU A 135 2.93 24.18 8.83
C GLU A 135 4.03 24.78 7.95
N ASP A 136 4.54 25.96 8.30
CA ASP A 136 5.64 26.63 7.60
C ASP A 136 7.01 26.00 7.88
N ARG A 137 7.17 25.15 8.91
CA ARG A 137 8.42 24.42 9.20
C ARG A 137 8.92 23.62 7.99
N HIS A 138 10.18 23.82 7.61
CA HIS A 138 10.81 23.17 6.46
C HIS A 138 11.72 21.98 6.82
N GLU A 139 12.19 21.91 8.06
CA GLU A 139 13.00 20.81 8.54
C GLU A 139 12.22 19.50 8.56
N ARG A 140 12.94 18.40 8.32
CA ARG A 140 12.37 17.06 8.34
C ARG A 140 12.16 16.59 9.78
N LEU A 141 11.35 15.56 9.92
CA LEU A 141 11.16 14.82 11.16
C LEU A 141 11.68 13.41 10.95
N GLU A 142 12.37 12.89 11.96
CA GLU A 142 12.88 11.52 11.95
C GLU A 142 11.77 10.56 12.34
N TRP A 143 11.52 9.50 11.57
CA TRP A 143 10.49 8.52 11.95
C TRP A 143 10.89 7.65 13.14
N GLU A 144 12.18 7.40 13.32
CA GLU A 144 12.70 6.53 14.38
C GLU A 144 12.67 7.19 15.76
N SER A 145 12.51 8.51 15.82
CA SER A 145 12.44 9.23 17.09
C SER A 145 11.06 9.06 17.73
N MET A 146 11.07 8.56 18.97
CA MET A 146 9.90 8.42 19.83
C MET A 146 9.13 9.73 20.07
N TYR A 147 9.74 10.89 19.84
CA TYR A 147 9.08 12.19 20.05
C TYR A 147 8.35 12.70 18.81
N THR A 148 8.84 12.35 17.63
CA THR A 148 8.33 12.81 16.32
C THR A 148 7.40 11.78 15.70
N ARG A 149 7.62 10.49 15.96
CA ARG A 149 6.84 9.38 15.39
C ARG A 149 5.35 9.47 15.70
N PRO A 150 4.88 9.71 16.95
CA PRO A 150 3.45 9.79 17.23
C PRO A 150 2.78 10.91 16.42
N TYR A 151 3.49 12.01 16.19
CA TYR A 151 2.97 13.10 15.38
C TYR A 151 2.87 12.76 13.90
N LEU A 152 3.93 12.19 13.32
CA LEU A 152 3.91 11.74 11.93
C LEU A 152 2.82 10.70 11.70
N LEU A 153 2.67 9.73 12.60
CA LEU A 153 1.60 8.74 12.54
C LEU A 153 0.22 9.39 12.65
N ALA A 154 0.03 10.37 13.54
CA ALA A 154 -1.25 11.07 13.65
C ALA A 154 -1.61 11.86 12.37
N LEU A 155 -0.64 12.47 11.70
CA LEU A 155 -0.87 13.13 10.40
C LEU A 155 -1.26 12.11 9.32
N PHE A 156 -0.54 10.99 9.25
CA PHE A 156 -0.85 9.91 8.32
C PHE A 156 -2.28 9.41 8.55
N GLU A 157 -2.61 9.05 9.79
CA GLU A 157 -3.90 8.47 10.10
C GLU A 157 -5.05 9.46 9.96
N ARG A 158 -4.83 10.74 10.29
CA ARG A 158 -5.81 11.79 10.03
C ARG A 158 -6.07 11.96 8.54
N ALA A 159 -5.03 11.90 7.69
CA ALA A 159 -5.21 11.93 6.24
C ALA A 159 -6.11 10.78 5.76
N MET A 160 -5.86 9.56 6.23
CA MET A 160 -6.69 8.38 5.93
C MET A 160 -8.15 8.56 6.37
N PHE A 161 -8.38 9.08 7.58
CA PHE A 161 -9.75 9.32 8.07
C PHE A 161 -10.49 10.38 7.25
N LEU A 162 -9.81 11.47 6.89
CA LEU A 162 -10.40 12.51 6.06
C LEU A 162 -10.81 11.94 4.70
N HIS A 163 -9.97 11.10 4.08
CA HIS A 163 -10.30 10.40 2.84
C HIS A 163 -11.49 9.47 3.00
N GLN A 164 -11.49 8.64 4.05
CA GLN A 164 -12.58 7.70 4.34
C GLN A 164 -13.93 8.40 4.55
N LYS A 165 -13.91 9.62 5.11
CA LYS A 165 -15.09 10.49 5.30
C LYS A 165 -15.49 11.26 4.04
N GLY A 166 -14.71 11.18 2.97
CA GLY A 166 -14.91 11.90 1.72
C GLY A 166 -14.41 13.35 1.72
N ASP A 167 -13.70 13.80 2.77
CA ASP A 167 -12.99 15.08 2.78
C ASP A 167 -11.65 14.94 2.06
N LEU A 168 -11.74 14.89 0.75
CA LEU A 168 -10.58 14.68 -0.12
C LEU A 168 -9.59 15.84 -0.08
N SER A 169 -10.07 17.07 0.06
CA SER A 169 -9.20 18.25 0.17
C SER A 169 -8.39 18.24 1.46
N GLY A 170 -9.04 17.90 2.58
CA GLY A 170 -8.38 17.72 3.86
C GLY A 170 -7.35 16.60 3.82
N ALA A 171 -7.71 15.44 3.26
CA ALA A 171 -6.80 14.29 3.12
C ALA A 171 -5.53 14.65 2.33
N ILE A 172 -5.69 15.30 1.17
CA ILE A 172 -4.57 15.76 0.33
C ILE A 172 -3.68 16.76 1.08
N HIS A 173 -4.27 17.68 1.85
CA HIS A 173 -3.51 18.64 2.64
C HIS A 173 -2.64 17.95 3.70
N GLU A 174 -3.24 17.06 4.49
CA GLU A 174 -2.53 16.31 5.53
C GLU A 174 -1.43 15.39 4.95
N ALA A 175 -1.72 14.71 3.84
CA ALA A 175 -0.74 13.89 3.13
C ALA A 175 0.46 14.70 2.63
N LYS A 176 0.22 15.90 2.07
CA LYS A 176 1.29 16.81 1.65
C LYS A 176 2.13 17.27 2.86
N LEU A 177 1.49 17.56 3.99
CA LEU A 177 2.18 17.95 5.22
C LEU A 177 3.04 16.79 5.77
N PHE A 178 2.49 15.58 5.80
CA PHE A 178 3.21 14.37 6.18
C PHE A 178 4.46 14.17 5.30
N LEU A 179 4.31 14.19 3.98
CA LEU A 179 5.42 13.98 3.04
C LEU A 179 6.44 15.13 3.03
N LYS A 180 6.04 16.35 3.41
CA LYS A 180 6.95 17.48 3.62
C LYS A 180 7.92 17.18 4.75
N TRP A 181 7.41 16.68 5.87
CA TRP A 181 8.23 16.41 7.06
C TRP A 181 8.90 15.03 7.04
N TYR A 182 8.29 14.04 6.41
CA TYR A 182 8.81 12.69 6.30
C TYR A 182 8.84 12.22 4.83
N PRO A 183 9.86 12.65 4.08
CA PRO A 183 9.93 12.38 2.64
C PRO A 183 10.46 10.98 2.28
N SER A 184 10.94 10.16 3.23
CA SER A 184 11.26 8.76 2.89
C SER A 184 9.98 7.97 2.62
N ASP A 185 8.93 8.25 3.39
CA ASP A 185 7.58 7.70 3.18
C ASP A 185 7.57 6.16 3.10
N ASP A 186 8.13 5.53 4.13
CA ASP A 186 8.15 4.07 4.22
C ASP A 186 6.74 3.48 4.52
N HIS A 187 5.69 4.32 4.50
CA HIS A 187 4.29 3.99 4.84
C HIS A 187 3.34 4.10 3.63
N GLY A 188 3.82 4.52 2.46
CA GLY A 188 3.04 4.54 1.22
C GLY A 188 2.12 5.76 1.02
N MET A 189 2.23 6.82 1.83
CA MET A 189 1.37 8.02 1.71
C MET A 189 1.52 8.74 0.36
N ARG A 190 2.66 8.61 -0.30
CA ARG A 190 2.92 9.14 -1.63
C ARG A 190 2.05 8.48 -2.69
N GLN A 191 1.76 7.19 -2.55
CA GLN A 191 0.89 6.45 -3.46
C GLN A 191 -0.55 6.94 -3.28
N GLU A 192 -1.00 6.97 -2.03
CA GLU A 192 -2.31 7.51 -1.63
C GLU A 192 -2.51 8.95 -2.13
N LEU A 193 -1.52 9.82 -1.95
CA LEU A 193 -1.60 11.21 -2.41
C LEU A 193 -1.84 11.30 -3.93
N CYS A 194 -1.18 10.48 -4.74
CA CYS A 194 -1.36 10.47 -6.19
C CYS A 194 -2.79 10.01 -6.57
N VAL A 195 -3.28 8.94 -5.93
CA VAL A 195 -4.64 8.42 -6.09
C VAL A 195 -5.67 9.50 -5.72
N TRP A 196 -5.51 10.14 -4.56
CA TRP A 196 -6.42 11.15 -4.05
C TRP A 196 -6.41 12.42 -4.90
N MET A 197 -5.26 12.84 -5.42
CA MET A 197 -5.17 13.94 -6.38
C MET A 197 -5.97 13.66 -7.66
N LEU A 198 -5.86 12.45 -8.23
CA LEU A 198 -6.66 12.05 -9.38
C LEU A 198 -8.15 11.95 -9.03
N GLU A 199 -8.49 11.46 -7.84
CA GLU A 199 -9.86 11.45 -7.35
C GLU A 199 -10.41 12.89 -7.25
N ALA A 200 -9.58 13.86 -6.88
CA ALA A 200 -9.96 15.27 -6.79
C ALA A 200 -10.00 15.97 -8.15
N GLY A 201 -9.51 15.33 -9.22
CA GLY A 201 -9.34 15.92 -10.54
C GLY A 201 -8.10 16.82 -10.67
N ASP A 202 -7.19 16.82 -9.69
CA ASP A 202 -5.90 17.53 -9.69
C ASP A 202 -4.85 16.78 -10.54
N VAL A 203 -5.12 16.71 -11.85
CA VAL A 203 -4.27 16.02 -12.83
C VAL A 203 -2.87 16.63 -12.90
N GLU A 204 -2.75 17.96 -12.87
CA GLU A 204 -1.46 18.65 -12.92
C GLU A 204 -0.64 18.47 -11.64
N GLY A 205 -1.28 18.55 -10.47
CA GLY A 205 -0.64 18.27 -9.19
C GLY A 205 -0.12 16.83 -9.13
N CYS A 206 -0.94 15.88 -9.59
CA CYS A 206 -0.56 14.47 -9.68
C CYS A 206 0.64 14.27 -10.64
N LEU A 207 0.60 14.86 -11.85
CA LEU A 207 1.70 14.78 -12.81
C LEU A 207 3.01 15.36 -12.28
N ASN A 208 2.95 16.52 -11.62
CA ASN A 208 4.12 17.10 -10.98
C ASN A 208 4.68 16.22 -9.87
N ARG A 209 3.79 15.50 -9.16
CA ARG A 209 4.23 14.52 -8.18
C ARG A 209 4.94 13.36 -8.86
N PHE A 210 4.34 12.72 -9.86
CA PHE A 210 4.95 11.63 -10.62
C PHE A 210 6.34 11.96 -11.18
N ARG A 211 6.57 13.17 -11.67
CA ARG A 211 7.90 13.63 -12.14
C ARG A 211 8.99 13.61 -11.06
N GLN A 212 8.61 13.69 -9.79
CA GLN A 212 9.53 13.65 -8.65
C GLN A 212 9.75 12.22 -8.13
N LEU A 213 8.99 11.25 -8.64
CA LEU A 213 8.99 9.88 -8.18
C LEU A 213 9.72 8.99 -9.18
N ASN A 214 10.50 8.04 -8.66
CA ASN A 214 10.87 6.90 -9.48
C ASN A 214 9.72 5.89 -9.39
N VAL A 215 9.00 5.70 -10.49
CA VAL A 215 7.70 5.02 -10.55
C VAL A 215 7.87 3.53 -10.88
N SER A 216 9.09 3.10 -11.20
CA SER A 216 9.33 1.75 -11.71
C SER A 216 9.08 0.68 -10.65
N GLY A 217 8.32 -0.35 -11.04
CA GLY A 217 8.10 -1.57 -10.27
C GLY A 217 6.85 -1.60 -9.38
N ASP A 218 6.34 -0.47 -8.88
CA ASP A 218 5.20 -0.47 -7.96
C ASP A 218 3.83 -0.53 -8.68
N THR A 219 3.00 -1.49 -8.30
CA THR A 219 1.70 -1.75 -8.96
C THR A 219 0.74 -0.57 -8.80
N SER A 220 0.66 0.00 -7.60
CA SER A 220 -0.27 1.08 -7.30
C SER A 220 0.09 2.32 -8.10
N MET A 221 1.37 2.68 -8.10
CA MET A 221 1.89 3.81 -8.84
C MET A 221 1.77 3.63 -10.35
N ALA A 222 2.08 2.45 -10.88
CA ALA A 222 2.03 2.20 -12.31
C ALA A 222 0.61 2.30 -12.87
N TYR A 223 -0.39 1.68 -12.22
CA TYR A 223 -1.77 1.79 -12.69
C TYR A 223 -2.40 3.16 -12.40
N THR A 224 -2.00 3.84 -11.33
CA THR A 224 -2.37 5.25 -11.11
C THR A 224 -1.83 6.13 -12.24
N TYR A 225 -0.61 5.86 -12.72
CA TYR A 225 -0.02 6.56 -13.85
C TYR A 225 -0.79 6.31 -15.16
N VAL A 226 -1.26 5.09 -15.41
CA VAL A 226 -2.14 4.80 -16.57
C VAL A 226 -3.36 5.71 -16.56
N LEU A 227 -4.03 5.82 -15.41
CA LEU A 227 -5.23 6.64 -15.29
C LEU A 227 -4.92 8.15 -15.43
N LEU A 228 -3.79 8.61 -14.89
CA LEU A 228 -3.29 9.97 -15.12
C LEU A 228 -3.10 10.26 -16.62
N GLN A 229 -2.40 9.37 -17.33
CA GLN A 229 -2.15 9.52 -18.76
C GLN A 229 -3.44 9.46 -19.57
N PHE A 230 -4.37 8.58 -19.19
CA PHE A 230 -5.70 8.51 -19.79
C PHE A 230 -6.46 9.84 -19.65
N GLN A 231 -6.45 10.43 -18.46
CA GLN A 231 -7.09 11.74 -18.24
C GLN A 231 -6.46 12.86 -19.07
N ARG A 232 -5.14 12.82 -19.27
CA ARG A 232 -4.43 13.76 -20.13
C ARG A 232 -4.75 13.53 -21.61
N TRP A 233 -4.91 12.28 -22.03
CA TRP A 233 -5.32 11.93 -23.38
C TRP A 233 -6.73 12.44 -23.70
N GLU A 234 -7.69 12.28 -22.79
CA GLU A 234 -9.05 12.83 -22.95
C GLU A 234 -9.08 14.36 -23.12
N ARG A 235 -8.05 15.06 -22.62
CA ARG A 235 -7.87 16.52 -22.77
C ARG A 235 -7.10 16.92 -24.02
N GLY A 236 -6.44 15.97 -24.69
CA GLY A 236 -5.57 16.21 -25.84
C GLY A 236 -4.13 16.65 -25.48
N ASP A 237 -3.70 16.44 -24.22
CA ASP A 237 -2.37 16.83 -23.75
C ASP A 237 -1.28 15.80 -24.12
N VAL A 238 -1.68 14.57 -24.45
CA VAL A 238 -0.85 13.41 -24.83
C VAL A 238 -1.57 12.57 -25.88
N THR A 239 -0.87 11.63 -26.52
CA THR A 239 -1.44 10.71 -27.50
C THR A 239 -2.03 9.46 -26.84
N GLU A 240 -2.77 8.64 -27.59
CA GLU A 240 -3.21 7.32 -27.09
C GLU A 240 -2.00 6.38 -26.88
N GLU A 241 -0.98 6.50 -27.73
CA GLU A 241 0.28 5.76 -27.62
C GLU A 241 0.97 6.01 -26.28
N ASP A 242 0.93 7.25 -25.76
CA ASP A 242 1.46 7.58 -24.43
C ASP A 242 0.73 6.84 -23.29
N VAL A 243 -0.58 6.59 -23.44
CA VAL A 243 -1.39 5.82 -22.48
C VAL A 243 -1.11 4.32 -22.61
N GLN A 244 -0.93 3.83 -23.83
CA GLN A 244 -0.58 2.45 -24.12
C GLN A 244 0.82 2.09 -23.60
N GLN A 245 1.80 2.99 -23.76
CA GLN A 245 3.12 2.87 -23.14
C GLN A 245 3.02 2.78 -21.61
N ALA A 246 2.22 3.65 -20.98
CA ALA A 246 1.99 3.59 -19.53
C ALA A 246 1.32 2.27 -19.10
N LEU A 247 0.36 1.78 -19.89
CA LEU A 247 -0.28 0.48 -19.65
C LEU A 247 0.71 -0.68 -19.77
N SER A 248 1.62 -0.63 -20.74
CA SER A 248 2.67 -1.63 -20.91
C SER A 248 3.56 -1.72 -19.65
N VAL A 249 3.98 -0.59 -19.10
CA VAL A 249 4.71 -0.54 -17.81
C VAL A 249 3.88 -1.12 -16.65
N ALA A 250 2.59 -0.77 -16.57
CA ALA A 250 1.70 -1.28 -15.52
C ALA A 250 1.45 -2.78 -15.59
N LEU A 251 1.28 -3.33 -16.80
CA LEU A 251 1.15 -4.77 -17.04
C LEU A 251 2.39 -5.53 -16.60
N ARG A 252 3.59 -4.96 -16.82
CA ARG A 252 4.86 -5.53 -16.34
C ARG A 252 5.00 -5.50 -14.83
N SER A 253 4.52 -4.46 -14.16
CA SER A 253 4.48 -4.43 -12.70
C SER A 253 3.52 -5.49 -12.16
N ASN A 254 2.29 -5.53 -12.69
CA ASN A 254 1.31 -6.51 -12.28
C ASN A 254 0.19 -6.73 -13.31
N MET A 255 0.29 -7.81 -14.06
CA MET A 255 -0.68 -8.16 -15.10
C MET A 255 -2.05 -8.59 -14.59
N TYR A 256 -2.22 -8.92 -13.31
CA TYR A 256 -3.49 -9.41 -12.76
C TYR A 256 -4.54 -8.30 -12.60
N VAL A 257 -4.08 -7.06 -12.47
CA VAL A 257 -4.92 -5.91 -12.16
C VAL A 257 -6.04 -5.66 -13.17
N PRO A 258 -5.84 -5.69 -14.50
CA PRO A 258 -6.90 -5.35 -15.45
C PRO A 258 -8.08 -6.32 -15.38
N ASP A 259 -7.82 -7.62 -15.24
CA ASP A 259 -8.89 -8.62 -15.11
C ASP A 259 -9.69 -8.43 -13.82
N LEU A 260 -9.00 -8.08 -12.72
CA LEU A 260 -9.68 -7.76 -11.45
C LEU A 260 -10.47 -6.45 -11.51
N LEU A 261 -9.95 -5.42 -12.17
CA LEU A 261 -10.66 -4.15 -12.38
C LEU A 261 -11.92 -4.35 -13.22
N LEU A 262 -11.83 -5.15 -14.28
CA LEU A 262 -12.92 -5.42 -15.23
C LEU A 262 -13.93 -6.44 -14.71
N ALA A 263 -13.72 -7.06 -13.55
CA ALA A 263 -14.65 -8.01 -12.97
C ALA A 263 -15.91 -7.31 -12.44
N ASP A 264 -17.08 -7.76 -12.89
CA ASP A 264 -18.38 -7.20 -12.47
C ASP A 264 -18.63 -7.34 -10.95
N ASP A 265 -18.14 -8.43 -10.35
CA ASP A 265 -18.42 -8.82 -8.96
C ASP A 265 -17.17 -8.93 -8.07
N PHE A 266 -16.16 -8.08 -8.29
CA PHE A 266 -14.99 -8.03 -7.42
C PHE A 266 -15.39 -7.83 -5.94
N LYS A 267 -15.09 -8.82 -5.10
CA LYS A 267 -15.42 -8.82 -3.66
C LYS A 267 -14.27 -8.42 -2.74
N GLY A 268 -13.06 -8.26 -3.29
CA GLY A 268 -11.84 -8.04 -2.50
C GLY A 268 -11.52 -9.23 -1.58
N GLU A 269 -10.25 -9.48 -1.35
CA GLU A 269 -9.81 -10.36 -0.28
C GLU A 269 -8.95 -9.54 0.67
N LYS A 270 -9.28 -9.57 1.97
CA LYS A 270 -8.46 -8.90 2.97
C LYS A 270 -7.26 -9.79 3.28
N PHE A 271 -6.07 -9.22 3.15
CA PHE A 271 -4.83 -9.86 3.57
C PHE A 271 -4.28 -9.15 4.82
N ASP A 272 -3.65 -9.92 5.71
CA ASP A 272 -3.04 -9.38 6.93
C ASP A 272 -1.73 -8.60 6.67
N TYR A 273 -1.16 -8.72 5.45
CA TYR A 273 0.11 -8.12 5.06
C TYR A 273 0.07 -7.55 3.65
N LEU A 274 0.86 -6.49 3.42
CA LEU A 274 1.11 -5.93 2.10
C LEU A 274 1.94 -6.92 1.26
N HIS A 275 1.47 -7.19 0.05
CA HIS A 275 2.18 -7.99 -0.95
C HIS A 275 2.76 -7.06 -2.02
N CYS A 276 4.01 -7.31 -2.42
CA CYS A 276 4.70 -6.48 -3.40
C CYS A 276 4.40 -6.85 -4.86
N ASP A 277 3.98 -8.08 -5.14
CA ASP A 277 3.70 -8.56 -6.50
C ASP A 277 2.59 -9.64 -6.58
N GLY A 278 2.25 -10.03 -7.81
CA GLY A 278 1.35 -11.13 -8.11
C GLY A 278 -0.14 -10.85 -7.82
N PRO A 279 -0.97 -11.91 -7.73
CA PRO A 279 -2.42 -11.78 -7.56
C PRO A 279 -2.83 -11.04 -6.29
N LYS A 280 -2.08 -11.22 -5.20
CA LYS A 280 -2.41 -10.59 -3.89
C LYS A 280 -2.15 -9.09 -3.92
N ALA A 281 -1.03 -8.65 -4.48
CA ALA A 281 -0.76 -7.22 -4.68
C ALA A 281 -1.80 -6.58 -5.61
N ALA A 282 -2.22 -7.30 -6.67
CA ALA A 282 -3.27 -6.83 -7.55
C ALA A 282 -4.63 -6.68 -6.85
N ASN A 283 -4.96 -7.63 -5.96
CA ASN A 283 -6.17 -7.58 -5.15
C ASN A 283 -6.15 -6.38 -4.20
N SER A 284 -5.05 -6.16 -3.47
CA SER A 284 -4.88 -4.97 -2.62
C SER A 284 -5.07 -3.68 -3.42
N TYR A 285 -4.39 -3.56 -4.57
CA TYR A 285 -4.55 -2.38 -5.43
C TYR A 285 -5.99 -2.18 -5.91
N VAL A 286 -6.66 -3.24 -6.38
CA VAL A 286 -8.05 -3.13 -6.87
C VAL A 286 -8.98 -2.80 -5.71
N GLN A 287 -8.79 -3.36 -4.53
CA GLN A 287 -9.62 -3.04 -3.36
C GLN A 287 -9.62 -1.54 -3.05
N ASP A 288 -8.47 -0.89 -3.13
CA ASP A 288 -8.32 0.54 -2.80
C ASP A 288 -8.61 1.44 -4.01
N GLY A 289 -8.10 1.07 -5.19
CA GLY A 289 -8.15 1.86 -6.43
C GLY A 289 -9.42 1.70 -7.26
N HIS A 290 -10.23 0.66 -7.06
CA HIS A 290 -11.39 0.39 -7.93
C HIS A 290 -12.46 1.49 -7.90
N ARG A 291 -12.62 2.19 -6.77
CA ARG A 291 -13.50 3.37 -6.70
C ARG A 291 -13.03 4.48 -7.63
N LEU A 292 -11.73 4.72 -7.67
CA LEU A 292 -11.11 5.70 -8.55
C LEU A 292 -11.35 5.31 -10.03
N TRP A 293 -11.09 4.07 -10.42
CA TRP A 293 -11.34 3.61 -11.80
C TRP A 293 -12.82 3.69 -12.21
N ARG A 294 -13.75 3.34 -11.32
CA ARG A 294 -15.20 3.44 -11.58
C ARG A 294 -15.68 4.87 -11.79
N LYS A 295 -14.97 5.88 -11.26
CA LYS A 295 -15.24 7.29 -11.54
C LYS A 295 -14.98 7.65 -13.01
N TYR A 296 -14.15 6.86 -13.70
CA TYR A 296 -13.77 7.04 -15.11
C TYR A 296 -14.25 5.85 -15.96
N PRO A 297 -15.57 5.72 -16.23
CA PRO A 297 -16.11 4.60 -17.00
C PRO A 297 -15.60 4.55 -18.45
N THR A 298 -15.13 5.68 -19.00
CA THR A 298 -14.45 5.72 -20.30
C THR A 298 -13.10 5.03 -20.25
N ALA A 299 -12.33 5.20 -19.16
CA ALA A 299 -11.06 4.50 -18.93
C ALA A 299 -11.26 3.00 -18.81
N MET A 300 -12.30 2.56 -18.09
CA MET A 300 -12.64 1.13 -17.96
C MET A 300 -12.98 0.50 -19.32
N LYS A 301 -13.82 1.16 -20.12
CA LYS A 301 -14.16 0.69 -21.48
C LYS A 301 -12.96 0.70 -22.42
N TRP A 302 -12.05 1.66 -22.25
CA TRP A 302 -10.81 1.71 -23.01
C TRP A 302 -9.91 0.53 -22.63
N LEU A 303 -9.71 0.27 -21.34
CA LEU A 303 -8.90 -0.84 -20.83
C LEU A 303 -9.41 -2.19 -21.34
N GLU A 304 -10.74 -2.38 -21.34
CA GLU A 304 -11.39 -3.57 -21.91
C GLU A 304 -11.08 -3.76 -23.40
N LYS A 305 -11.04 -2.68 -24.18
CA LYS A 305 -10.66 -2.73 -25.60
C LYS A 305 -9.18 -3.08 -25.78
N GLN A 306 -8.30 -2.52 -24.96
CA GLN A 306 -6.86 -2.79 -25.04
C GLN A 306 -6.54 -4.28 -24.78
N LYS A 307 -7.38 -4.98 -24.01
CA LYS A 307 -7.22 -6.42 -23.71
C LYS A 307 -7.07 -7.28 -24.97
N TYR A 308 -7.73 -6.90 -26.06
CA TYR A 308 -7.72 -7.65 -27.33
C TYR A 308 -7.31 -6.78 -28.52
N LEU A 309 -6.51 -5.73 -28.28
CA LEU A 309 -5.91 -4.96 -29.35
C LEU A 309 -5.07 -5.91 -30.23
N GLY A 310 -5.31 -5.89 -31.54
CA GLY A 310 -4.67 -6.82 -32.48
C GLY A 310 -5.34 -8.19 -32.65
N GLY A 311 -6.36 -8.51 -31.84
CA GLY A 311 -7.05 -9.79 -31.84
C GLY A 311 -6.81 -10.58 -30.55
N ARG A 312 -7.41 -11.78 -30.47
CA ARG A 312 -7.37 -12.60 -29.24
C ARG A 312 -6.06 -13.36 -29.04
N VAL A 313 -5.41 -13.74 -30.13
CA VAL A 313 -4.21 -14.59 -30.12
C VAL A 313 -3.22 -14.04 -31.15
N PRO A 314 -1.96 -13.73 -30.77
CA PRO A 314 -0.89 -13.40 -31.71
C PRO A 314 -0.52 -14.60 -32.57
N GLY A 315 0.14 -14.39 -33.71
CA GLY A 315 0.67 -15.50 -34.50
C GLY A 315 1.63 -16.38 -33.67
N GLU A 316 1.77 -17.67 -34.02
CA GLU A 316 2.57 -18.62 -33.22
C GLU A 316 4.00 -18.13 -32.98
N LEU A 317 4.67 -17.61 -34.01
CA LEU A 317 6.03 -17.08 -33.86
C LEU A 317 6.09 -15.80 -33.03
N GLU A 318 5.06 -14.97 -33.08
CA GLU A 318 4.93 -13.77 -32.23
C GLU A 318 4.71 -14.17 -30.77
N LEU A 319 3.87 -15.18 -30.52
CA LEU A 319 3.67 -15.75 -29.18
C LEU A 319 4.98 -16.30 -28.61
N ILE A 320 5.75 -17.03 -29.42
CA ILE A 320 7.07 -17.52 -29.01
C ILE A 320 8.05 -16.38 -28.75
N SER A 321 8.03 -15.33 -29.58
CA SER A 321 8.84 -14.13 -29.35
C SER A 321 8.48 -13.47 -28.02
N LEU A 322 7.19 -13.25 -27.77
CA LEU A 322 6.66 -12.72 -26.51
C LEU A 322 7.12 -13.57 -25.31
N LEU A 323 6.95 -14.89 -25.37
CA LEU A 323 7.35 -15.76 -24.26
C LEU A 323 8.85 -15.71 -23.98
N ARG A 324 9.69 -15.53 -25.00
CA ARG A 324 11.15 -15.53 -24.88
C ARG A 324 11.74 -14.17 -24.47
N ASN A 325 11.13 -13.08 -24.93
CA ASN A 325 11.65 -11.73 -24.76
C ASN A 325 10.94 -10.96 -23.64
N GLU A 326 9.63 -11.14 -23.48
CA GLU A 326 8.84 -10.39 -22.50
C GLU A 326 8.82 -11.09 -21.13
N ARG A 327 8.74 -10.27 -20.08
CA ARG A 327 8.50 -10.75 -18.71
C ARG A 327 7.01 -11.08 -18.56
N LYS A 328 6.71 -12.33 -18.20
CA LYS A 328 5.39 -12.96 -17.96
C LYS A 328 4.26 -12.54 -18.93
N VAL A 329 3.64 -13.51 -19.59
CA VAL A 329 2.44 -13.28 -20.41
C VAL A 329 1.29 -14.12 -19.87
N PHE A 330 0.06 -13.60 -19.85
CA PHE A 330 -1.10 -14.44 -19.58
C PHE A 330 -1.50 -15.20 -20.83
N ILE A 331 -1.67 -16.50 -20.69
CA ILE A 331 -2.24 -17.34 -21.73
C ILE A 331 -3.44 -18.09 -21.17
N HIS A 332 -4.57 -18.00 -21.86
CA HIS A 332 -5.70 -18.88 -21.68
C HIS A 332 -5.59 -20.05 -22.67
N CYS A 333 -5.24 -21.24 -22.19
CA CYS A 333 -5.06 -22.42 -23.05
C CYS A 333 -5.39 -23.72 -22.32
N ALA A 334 -5.68 -24.77 -23.11
CA ALA A 334 -5.58 -26.13 -22.61
C ALA A 334 -4.11 -26.55 -22.58
N SER A 335 -3.64 -27.05 -21.45
CA SER A 335 -2.22 -27.39 -21.26
C SER A 335 -2.07 -28.63 -20.42
N GLU A 336 -1.00 -29.38 -20.65
CA GLU A 336 -0.63 -30.55 -19.84
C GLU A 336 0.74 -30.34 -19.19
N ARG A 337 0.92 -30.90 -17.98
CA ARG A 337 2.23 -30.91 -17.32
C ARG A 337 3.25 -31.61 -18.21
N LEU A 338 4.49 -31.11 -18.20
CA LEU A 338 5.56 -31.67 -19.04
C LEU A 338 5.82 -33.16 -18.77
N GLU A 339 5.73 -33.57 -17.51
CA GLU A 339 5.88 -34.97 -17.08
C GLU A 339 4.67 -35.86 -17.40
N GLY A 340 3.60 -35.28 -17.94
CA GLY A 340 2.31 -35.93 -18.14
C GLY A 340 1.33 -35.62 -17.01
N GLY A 341 0.05 -35.81 -17.31
CA GLY A 341 -1.05 -35.50 -16.39
C GLY A 341 -2.31 -35.15 -17.17
N PRO A 342 -3.45 -34.93 -16.48
CA PRO A 342 -4.66 -34.45 -17.15
C PRO A 342 -4.44 -33.05 -17.71
N SER A 343 -4.89 -32.82 -18.95
CA SER A 343 -4.96 -31.48 -19.51
C SER A 343 -5.89 -30.60 -18.68
N LYS A 344 -5.46 -29.36 -18.43
CA LYS A 344 -6.24 -28.34 -17.72
C LYS A 344 -6.40 -27.12 -18.62
N LEU A 345 -7.64 -26.70 -18.79
CA LEU A 345 -7.98 -25.40 -19.38
C LEU A 345 -7.93 -24.33 -18.29
N GLY A 346 -7.20 -23.26 -18.51
CA GLY A 346 -7.13 -22.16 -17.57
C GLY A 346 -6.30 -20.99 -18.09
N THR A 347 -6.35 -19.88 -17.37
CA THR A 347 -5.48 -18.72 -17.57
C THR A 347 -4.30 -18.83 -16.63
N MET A 348 -3.09 -18.69 -17.16
CA MET A 348 -1.86 -18.82 -16.37
C MET A 348 -0.81 -17.79 -16.79
N PRO A 349 -0.06 -17.21 -15.84
CA PRO A 349 1.09 -16.38 -16.14
C PRO A 349 2.27 -17.29 -16.53
N VAL A 350 2.80 -17.10 -17.73
CA VAL A 350 3.81 -18.00 -18.29
C VAL A 350 4.94 -17.24 -18.94
N THR A 351 6.11 -17.87 -18.99
CA THR A 351 7.30 -17.31 -19.65
C THR A 351 8.20 -18.42 -20.20
N GLN A 352 9.09 -18.06 -21.13
CA GLN A 352 10.27 -18.79 -21.56
C GLN A 352 11.56 -17.98 -21.32
N ALA A 353 11.49 -16.82 -20.67
CA ALA A 353 12.66 -16.02 -20.33
C ALA A 353 13.47 -16.73 -19.23
N ARG A 354 14.66 -17.22 -19.59
CA ARG A 354 15.45 -18.11 -18.73
C ARG A 354 15.83 -17.48 -17.39
N ASP A 355 16.09 -16.17 -17.37
CA ASP A 355 16.39 -15.40 -16.17
C ASP A 355 15.16 -15.11 -15.31
N LYS A 356 13.95 -15.48 -15.75
CA LYS A 356 12.68 -15.37 -15.01
C LYS A 356 12.12 -16.71 -14.54
N CYS A 357 12.63 -17.81 -15.09
CA CYS A 357 12.31 -19.15 -14.63
C CYS A 357 13.09 -19.43 -13.32
N PHE A 358 12.46 -19.20 -12.17
CA PHE A 358 13.04 -19.46 -10.84
C PHE A 358 12.33 -20.64 -10.14
N GLY A 359 13.06 -21.33 -9.25
CA GLY A 359 12.55 -22.41 -8.40
C GLY A 359 13.67 -23.30 -7.84
N CYS A 360 13.40 -24.01 -6.75
CA CYS A 360 14.30 -25.05 -6.23
C CYS A 360 14.39 -26.20 -7.25
N GLY A 361 15.62 -26.66 -7.55
CA GLY A 361 15.82 -27.77 -8.50
C GLY A 361 15.60 -27.38 -9.98
N PHE A 362 16.05 -26.18 -10.40
CA PHE A 362 15.83 -25.64 -11.75
C PHE A 362 16.04 -26.66 -12.88
N TYR A 363 14.94 -27.01 -13.55
CA TYR A 363 14.90 -27.80 -14.77
C TYR A 363 14.64 -26.89 -15.97
N TRP A 364 15.40 -27.08 -17.04
CA TRP A 364 15.23 -26.36 -18.31
C TRP A 364 15.02 -27.37 -19.44
N PRO A 365 13.83 -27.41 -20.08
CA PRO A 365 13.55 -28.30 -21.21
C PRO A 365 14.61 -28.16 -22.32
N PRO A 366 15.30 -29.24 -22.71
CA PRO A 366 16.31 -29.18 -23.77
C PRO A 366 15.80 -28.63 -25.10
N GLU A 367 14.50 -28.78 -25.37
CA GLU A 367 13.81 -28.29 -26.57
C GLU A 367 13.83 -26.77 -26.67
N LEU A 368 13.84 -26.05 -25.55
CA LEU A 368 13.94 -24.60 -25.53
C LEU A 368 15.31 -24.07 -25.97
N ASN A 369 16.33 -24.93 -26.05
CA ASN A 369 17.63 -24.57 -26.62
C ASN A 369 17.63 -24.61 -28.16
N ARG A 370 16.53 -25.05 -28.78
CA ARG A 370 16.38 -25.14 -30.24
C ARG A 370 15.50 -24.01 -30.76
N GLN A 371 15.60 -23.74 -32.06
CA GLN A 371 14.64 -22.88 -32.74
C GLN A 371 13.26 -23.56 -32.69
N HIS A 372 12.22 -22.77 -32.41
CA HIS A 372 10.85 -23.27 -32.38
C HIS A 372 10.42 -23.71 -33.78
N GLU A 373 9.81 -24.89 -33.88
CA GLU A 373 9.22 -25.41 -35.11
C GLU A 373 7.72 -25.10 -35.11
N VAL A 374 7.22 -24.43 -36.15
CA VAL A 374 5.80 -24.07 -36.29
C VAL A 374 4.91 -25.32 -36.23
N GLY A 375 3.87 -25.29 -35.40
CA GLY A 375 3.00 -26.43 -35.10
C GLY A 375 3.57 -27.39 -34.04
N GLY A 376 4.77 -27.11 -33.53
CA GLY A 376 5.39 -27.86 -32.44
C GLY A 376 4.79 -27.52 -31.06
N PRO A 377 5.17 -28.27 -30.01
CA PRO A 377 4.74 -27.97 -28.66
C PRO A 377 5.31 -26.63 -28.18
N ILE A 378 4.46 -25.81 -27.56
CA ILE A 378 4.84 -24.59 -26.87
C ILE A 378 5.03 -24.92 -25.40
N TYR A 379 6.23 -24.69 -24.89
CA TYR A 379 6.57 -24.94 -23.49
C TYR A 379 6.31 -23.68 -22.65
N LEU A 380 5.67 -23.85 -21.50
CA LEU A 380 5.20 -22.77 -20.65
C LEU A 380 5.76 -22.99 -19.24
N HIS A 381 6.54 -22.04 -18.70
CA HIS A 381 6.93 -22.07 -17.29
C HIS A 381 5.96 -21.23 -16.47
N MET A 382 5.23 -21.86 -15.53
CA MET A 382 4.35 -21.15 -14.60
C MET A 382 5.15 -20.59 -13.43
N GLN A 383 4.98 -19.30 -13.13
CA GLN A 383 5.75 -18.62 -12.09
C GLN A 383 5.02 -18.49 -10.75
N ASP A 384 3.69 -18.53 -10.75
CA ASP A 384 2.86 -18.15 -9.58
C ASP A 384 2.17 -19.35 -8.92
N SER A 385 2.74 -20.56 -9.03
CA SER A 385 2.30 -21.67 -8.18
C SER A 385 2.77 -21.41 -6.75
N ASP A 386 1.82 -21.30 -5.82
CA ASP A 386 2.10 -21.25 -4.38
C ASP A 386 3.18 -22.31 -4.02
N GLU A 387 4.05 -21.95 -3.07
CA GLU A 387 5.22 -22.73 -2.63
C GLU A 387 4.91 -24.16 -2.14
N ASP A 388 3.65 -24.60 -2.12
CA ASP A 388 3.29 -25.93 -1.63
C ASP A 388 3.30 -27.02 -2.72
N ASP A 389 3.49 -26.67 -4.00
CA ASP A 389 3.42 -27.61 -5.15
C ASP A 389 4.82 -28.03 -5.67
N PHE A 390 5.84 -28.08 -4.80
CA PHE A 390 7.20 -28.49 -5.17
C PHE A 390 7.31 -30.02 -5.32
N ASP A 391 7.62 -30.49 -6.53
CA ASP A 391 8.40 -31.72 -6.66
C ASP A 391 9.89 -31.40 -6.43
N GLU A 392 10.66 -32.37 -5.93
CA GLU A 392 12.10 -32.23 -5.67
C GLU A 392 12.94 -31.95 -6.93
N ARG A 393 12.34 -32.05 -8.13
CA ARG A 393 13.02 -31.98 -9.44
C ARG A 393 12.79 -30.65 -10.17
N GLY A 394 11.96 -29.75 -9.65
CA GLY A 394 11.62 -28.46 -10.26
C GLY A 394 10.88 -28.55 -11.60
N SER A 395 10.46 -29.74 -12.04
CA SER A 395 9.82 -29.97 -13.34
C SER A 395 8.31 -29.69 -13.31
N GLY A 396 7.67 -29.74 -12.14
CA GLY A 396 6.24 -29.48 -11.95
C GLY A 396 5.74 -28.10 -12.39
N ARG A 397 6.65 -27.14 -12.62
CA ARG A 397 6.34 -25.79 -13.14
C ARG A 397 6.25 -25.71 -14.67
N TRP A 398 6.71 -26.73 -15.38
CA TRP A 398 6.67 -26.76 -16.84
C TRP A 398 5.42 -27.44 -17.37
N TRP A 399 4.78 -26.73 -18.28
CA TRP A 399 3.61 -27.18 -19.02
C TRP A 399 3.92 -27.13 -20.51
N LYS A 400 3.12 -27.83 -21.28
CA LYS A 400 3.14 -27.72 -22.74
C LYS A 400 1.73 -27.62 -23.28
N THR A 401 1.59 -26.89 -24.38
CA THR A 401 0.35 -26.71 -25.13
C THR A 401 0.66 -26.74 -26.63
N SER A 402 -0.36 -26.96 -27.47
CA SER A 402 -0.26 -26.68 -28.90
C SER A 402 -0.81 -25.28 -29.18
N TYR A 403 -0.34 -24.64 -30.25
CA TYR A 403 -0.84 -23.33 -30.63
C TYR A 403 -2.36 -23.30 -30.85
N ASP A 404 -2.93 -24.37 -31.42
CA ASP A 404 -4.39 -24.50 -31.64
C ASP A 404 -5.22 -24.56 -30.34
N GLU A 405 -4.58 -24.86 -29.21
CA GLU A 405 -5.22 -24.87 -27.89
C GLU A 405 -5.13 -23.52 -27.17
N VAL A 406 -4.38 -22.55 -27.72
CA VAL A 406 -4.32 -21.18 -27.21
C VAL A 406 -5.59 -20.45 -27.62
N ARG A 407 -6.35 -20.01 -26.63
CA ARG A 407 -7.64 -19.34 -26.82
C ARG A 407 -7.51 -17.83 -26.77
N GLU A 408 -6.71 -17.33 -25.83
CA GLU A 408 -6.52 -15.90 -25.60
C GLU A 408 -5.13 -15.60 -25.04
N VAL A 409 -4.55 -14.47 -25.46
CA VAL A 409 -3.34 -13.87 -24.89
C VAL A 409 -3.63 -12.40 -24.63
N PRO A 410 -4.17 -12.03 -23.46
CA PRO A 410 -4.56 -10.66 -23.17
C PRO A 410 -3.39 -9.66 -23.32
N PHE A 411 -3.67 -8.48 -23.88
CA PHE A 411 -2.75 -7.35 -24.03
C PHE A 411 -1.47 -7.64 -24.84
N TRP A 412 -1.44 -8.72 -25.63
CA TRP A 412 -0.22 -9.15 -26.33
C TRP A 412 0.36 -8.06 -27.26
N MET A 413 -0.50 -7.27 -27.92
CA MET A 413 -0.06 -6.21 -28.83
C MET A 413 0.63 -5.08 -28.07
N ILE A 414 0.07 -4.65 -26.93
CA ILE A 414 0.67 -3.64 -26.04
C ILE A 414 2.03 -4.11 -25.52
N LEU A 415 2.13 -5.40 -25.15
CA LEU A 415 3.39 -5.99 -24.68
C LEU A 415 4.44 -6.09 -25.81
N THR A 416 4.01 -6.25 -27.07
CA THR A 416 4.92 -6.37 -28.22
C THR A 416 5.43 -5.00 -28.70
N GLU A 417 4.56 -4.00 -28.76
CA GLU A 417 4.86 -2.70 -29.38
C GLU A 417 5.75 -1.81 -28.52
N TYR A 418 5.73 -2.04 -27.20
CA TYR A 418 6.42 -1.21 -26.21
C TYR A 418 7.38 -2.05 -25.36
N PRO A 419 8.43 -2.63 -25.99
CA PRO A 419 9.45 -3.39 -25.28
C PRO A 419 10.24 -2.48 -24.34
N ASP A 420 10.95 -3.08 -23.37
CA ASP A 420 11.80 -2.33 -22.44
C ASP A 420 12.78 -1.43 -23.23
N GLU A 421 12.62 -0.11 -23.12
CA GLU A 421 13.78 0.78 -23.27
C GLU A 421 14.64 0.48 -22.04
N GLU A 422 15.89 0.03 -22.23
CA GLU A 422 16.82 -0.19 -21.12
C GLU A 422 16.83 1.06 -20.22
N GLU A 423 16.28 0.94 -19.00
CA GLU A 423 16.26 2.01 -17.98
C GLU A 423 17.67 2.50 -17.61
#